data_AF-A0A3M1V4H4-F1
#
_entry.id   AF-A0A3M1V4H4-F1
#
_cell.length_a   1.000
_cell.length_b   1.000
_cell.length_c   1.000
_cell.angle_alpha   90.00
_cell.angle_beta   90.00
_cell.angle_gamma   90.00
#
_symmetry.space_group_name_H-M   'P 1'
#
loop_
_entity.id
_entity.type
_entity.pdbx_description
1 polymer ?
#
loop_
_entity_poly.entity_id
_entity_poly.type
_entity_poly.pdbx_seq_one_letter_code
_entity_poly.pdbx_strand_id
1 'polypeptide(L)' 'ARAGATILPANPGFYFRPGSVDELVDFVVARVLDHLEVPHQLGRRWGMDAVDRSD' A
#
# COMPACT_ATOMS: atom_id res chain seq x y z
N ALA A 1 -24.23 -17.94 5.30
CA ALA A 1 -23.90 -16.86 4.35
C ALA A 1 -22.71 -16.07 4.90
N ARG A 2 -21.79 -15.57 4.07
CA ARG A 2 -20.74 -14.62 4.49
C ARG A 2 -21.29 -13.19 4.35
N ALA A 3 -21.05 -12.33 5.34
CA ALA A 3 -21.67 -11.00 5.44
C ALA A 3 -21.07 -9.91 4.50
N GLY A 4 -20.26 -10.28 3.52
CA GLY A 4 -19.66 -9.34 2.55
C GLY A 4 -18.49 -8.50 3.06
N ALA A 5 -18.10 -8.65 4.34
CA ALA A 5 -16.94 -7.94 4.89
C ALA A 5 -15.61 -8.47 4.32
N THR A 6 -14.68 -7.55 4.08
CA THR A 6 -13.29 -7.85 3.77
C THR A 6 -12.46 -7.94 5.04
N ILE A 7 -11.75 -9.06 5.23
CA ILE A 7 -10.78 -9.21 6.30
C ILE A 7 -9.40 -8.81 5.75
N LEU A 8 -8.90 -7.66 6.20
CA LEU A 8 -7.58 -7.14 5.83
C LEU A 8 -6.67 -7.17 7.06
N PRO A 9 -5.81 -8.19 7.22
CA PRO A 9 -4.88 -8.24 8.34
C PRO A 9 -3.79 -7.18 8.19
N ALA A 10 -3.33 -6.62 9.31
CA ALA A 10 -2.23 -5.66 9.41
C ALA A 10 -0.86 -6.35 9.22
N ASN A 11 -0.71 -7.07 8.10
CA ASN A 11 0.50 -7.80 7.73
C ASN A 11 1.16 -7.07 6.54
N PRO A 12 2.04 -6.08 6.78
CA PRO A 12 2.70 -5.36 5.72
C PRO A 12 3.69 -6.24 4.94
N GLY A 13 3.77 -6.04 3.63
CA GLY A 13 4.77 -6.69 2.78
C GLY A 13 6.14 -6.03 2.92
N PHE A 14 7.22 -6.77 2.67
CA PHE A 14 8.60 -6.26 2.75
C PHE A 14 9.30 -6.17 1.38
N TYR A 15 8.59 -6.44 0.29
CA TYR A 15 9.16 -6.49 -1.06
C TYR A 15 9.68 -5.14 -1.56
N PHE A 16 9.22 -4.03 -0.98
CA PHE A 16 9.67 -2.67 -1.28
C PHE A 16 10.79 -2.18 -0.34
N ARG A 17 11.33 -3.06 0.52
CA ARG A 17 12.45 -2.81 1.45
C ARG A 17 12.23 -1.52 2.29
N PRO A 18 11.23 -1.50 3.18
CA PRO A 18 10.90 -0.33 3.97
C PRO A 18 12.08 0.14 4.84
N GLY A 19 12.33 1.45 4.86
CA GLY A 19 13.37 2.09 5.67
C GLY A 19 12.90 2.55 7.04
N SER A 20 11.58 2.57 7.27
CA SER A 20 10.96 3.11 8.48
C SER A 20 9.68 2.36 8.87
N VAL A 21 9.23 2.58 10.11
CA VAL A 21 7.93 2.06 10.57
C VAL A 21 6.78 2.75 9.84
N ASP A 22 6.92 4.04 9.52
CA ASP A 22 5.91 4.80 8.81
C ASP A 22 5.63 4.20 7.42
N GLU A 23 6.66 3.72 6.72
CA GLU A 23 6.49 3.02 5.44
C GLU A 23 5.72 1.69 5.55
N LEU A 24 5.78 1.01 6.70
CA LEU A 24 4.96 -0.17 6.98
C LEU A 24 3.50 0.20 7.25
N VAL A 25 3.28 1.33 7.94
CA VAL A 25 1.93 1.88 8.19
C VAL A 25 1.30 2.30 6.87
N ASP A 26 2.03 3.06 6.05
CA ASP A 26 1.60 3.51 4.72
C ASP A 26 1.18 2.34 3.83
N PHE A 27 1.87 1.20 3.91
CA PHE A 27 1.48 -0.01 3.19
C PHE A 27 0.08 -0.50 3.57
N VAL A 28 -0.22 -0.59 4.87
CA VAL A 28 -1.52 -1.08 5.34
C VAL A 28 -2.61 -0.07 4.99
N VAL A 29 -2.34 1.22 5.19
CA VAL A 29 -3.26 2.31 4.86
C VAL A 29 -3.57 2.34 3.36
N ALA A 30 -2.57 2.23 2.49
CA ALA A 30 -2.75 2.17 1.05
C ALA A 30 -3.74 1.07 0.65
N ARG A 31 -3.62 -0.14 1.23
CA ARG A 31 -4.56 -1.24 0.92
C ARG A 31 -5.98 -0.99 1.42
N VAL A 32 -6.14 -0.28 2.53
CA VAL A 32 -7.47 0.14 3.02
C VAL A 32 -8.08 1.16 2.06
N LEU A 33 -7.31 2.16 1.63
CA LEU A 33 -7.76 3.19 0.70
C LEU A 33 -8.10 2.63 -0.68
N ASP A 34 -7.29 1.70 -1.21
CA ASP A 34 -7.58 0.97 -2.45
C ASP A 34 -8.92 0.21 -2.33
N HIS A 35 -9.21 -0.42 -1.18
CA HIS A 35 -10.48 -1.13 -0.98
C HIS A 35 -11.70 -0.19 -0.89
N LEU A 36 -11.48 1.06 -0.46
CA LEU A 36 -12.49 2.11 -0.40
C LEU A 36 -12.59 2.93 -1.70
N GLU A 37 -11.79 2.59 -2.72
CA GLU A 37 -11.70 3.33 -3.99
C GLU A 37 -11.32 4.82 -3.81
N VAL A 38 -10.56 5.13 -2.75
CA VAL A 38 -10.08 6.49 -2.45
C VAL A 38 -8.73 6.71 -3.13
N PRO A 39 -8.58 7.70 -4.03
CA PRO A 39 -7.29 8.00 -4.65
C PRO A 39 -6.24 8.43 -3.62
N HIS A 40 -5.03 7.88 -3.71
CA HIS A 40 -3.91 8.22 -2.84
C HIS A 40 -2.56 8.07 -3.56
N GLN A 41 -1.52 8.63 -2.96
CA GLN A 41 -0.13 8.53 -3.41
C GLN A 41 0.76 7.75 -2.43
N LEU A 42 0.16 7.10 -1.41
CA LEU A 42 0.86 6.24 -0.47
C LEU A 42 1.33 4.93 -1.13
N GLY A 43 2.59 4.57 -0.86
CA GLY A 43 3.20 3.32 -1.32
C GLY A 43 3.63 3.30 -2.78
N ARG A 44 4.47 2.32 -3.13
CA ARG A 44 4.87 2.06 -4.51
C ARG A 44 3.91 1.06 -5.14
N ARG A 45 3.23 1.45 -6.23
CA ARG A 45 2.43 0.49 -7.02
C ARG A 45 3.38 -0.44 -7.76
N TRP A 46 3.07 -1.73 -7.75
CA TRP A 46 3.87 -2.73 -8.44
C TRP A 46 3.97 -2.41 -9.94
N GLY A 47 5.20 -2.36 -10.48
CA GLY A 47 5.45 -2.02 -11.89
C GLY A 47 5.44 -0.51 -12.20
N MET A 48 5.15 0.34 -11.22
CA MET A 48 5.40 1.78 -11.28
C MET A 48 6.73 2.09 -10.58
N ASP A 49 7.83 1.62 -11.16
CA ASP A 49 9.15 2.06 -10.74
C ASP A 49 9.54 3.28 -11.56
N ALA A 50 9.75 4.37 -10.81
CA ALA A 50 10.43 5.61 -11.14
C ALA A 50 10.38 6.01 -12.63
N VAL A 51 9.55 7.01 -12.94
CA VAL A 51 10.04 8.03 -13.86
C VAL A 51 11.29 8.59 -13.20
N ASP A 52 12.43 8.04 -13.63
CA ASP A 52 13.76 8.52 -13.31
C ASP A 52 13.79 10.02 -13.61
N ARG A 53 13.73 10.84 -12.56
CA ARG A 53 14.12 12.25 -12.65
C ARG A 53 15.61 12.31 -12.36
N SER A 54 16.39 11.87 -13.35
CA SER A 54 17.77 12.29 -13.53
C SER A 54 17.76 13.59 -14.34
N ASP A 55 17.53 14.70 -13.64
CA ASP A 55 17.91 16.07 -14.03
C ASP A 55 18.55 16.74 -12.80
#